data_AF-A0A3L7XUY8-F1
#
_entry.id   AF-A0A3L7XUY8-F1
#
_cell.length_a   1.000
_cell.length_b   1.000
_cell.length_c   1.000
_cell.angle_alpha   90.00
_cell.angle_beta   90.00
_cell.angle_gamma   90.00
#
_symmetry.space_group_name_H-M   'P 1'
#
loop_
_entity.id
_entity.type
_entity.pdbx_description
1 polymer ?
#
loop_
_entity_poly.entity_id
_entity_poly.type
_entity_poly.pdbx_seq_one_letter_code
_entity_poly.pdbx_strand_id
1 'polypeptide(L)' 'MLKSIDPFLNADVLYALRSMGHGDDLVITDTNFPADSVSRQSVLGRLM' A
#
# COMPACT_ATOMS: atom_id res chain seq x y z
N MET A 1 4.08 10.71 -13.89
CA MET A 1 5.47 10.48 -13.45
C MET A 1 5.95 11.70 -12.70
N LEU A 2 6.38 11.51 -11.45
CA LEU A 2 6.89 12.60 -10.60
C LEU A 2 8.41 12.62 -10.65
N LYS A 3 9.01 13.80 -10.44
CA LYS A 3 10.48 13.92 -10.41
C LYS A 3 11.01 13.18 -9.17
N SER A 4 12.03 12.34 -9.37
CA SER A 4 12.74 11.61 -8.30
C SER A 4 11.89 10.59 -7.52
N ILE A 5 10.75 10.15 -8.06
CA ILE A 5 9.90 9.11 -7.48
C ILE A 5 9.78 7.97 -8.50
N ASP A 6 9.88 6.73 -8.01
CA ASP A 6 9.74 5.55 -8.85
C ASP A 6 8.36 5.55 -9.55
N PRO A 7 8.31 5.45 -10.90
CA PRO A 7 7.07 5.50 -11.65
C PRO A 7 6.13 4.31 -11.41
N PHE A 8 6.60 3.20 -10.84
CA PHE A 8 5.76 2.05 -10.48
C PHE A 8 4.93 2.29 -9.22
N LEU A 9 5.25 3.32 -8.43
CA LEU A 9 4.44 3.72 -7.29
C LEU A 9 3.24 4.54 -7.77
N ASN A 10 2.07 3.90 -7.77
CA ASN A 10 0.81 4.55 -8.10
C ASN A 10 0.40 5.55 -6.97
N ALA A 11 -0.66 6.33 -7.22
CA ALA A 11 -1.10 7.37 -6.30
C ALA A 11 -1.53 6.81 -4.92
N ASP A 12 -2.20 5.67 -4.89
CA ASP A 12 -2.67 5.03 -3.65
C ASP A 12 -1.50 4.50 -2.82
N VAL A 13 -0.51 3.88 -3.45
CA VAL A 13 0.72 3.41 -2.78
C VAL A 13 1.51 4.58 -2.19
N LEU A 14 1.66 5.69 -2.94
CA LEU A 14 2.32 6.89 -2.43
C LEU A 14 1.56 7.50 -1.25
N TYR A 15 0.23 7.52 -1.29
CA TYR A 15 -0.60 7.97 -0.19
C TYR A 15 -0.40 7.08 1.05
N ALA A 16 -0.46 5.77 0.89
CA ALA A 16 -0.25 4.80 1.96
C ALA A 16 1.11 5.01 2.64
N LEU A 17 2.20 4.98 1.87
CA LEU A 17 3.56 5.19 2.38
C LEU A 17 3.72 6.54 3.10
N ARG A 18 3.07 7.59 2.61
CA ARG A 18 3.15 8.93 3.22
C ARG A 18 2.35 9.03 4.53
N SER A 19 1.27 8.25 4.64
CA SER A 19 0.41 8.20 5.83
C SER A 19 0.95 7.33 6.96
N MET A 20 1.88 6.41 6.65
CA MET A 20 2.50 5.53 7.65
C MET A 20 3.34 6.32 8.66
N GLY A 21 3.14 6.02 9.93
CA GLY A 21 3.95 6.47 11.07
C GLY A 21 5.11 5.53 11.38
N HIS A 22 5.89 5.90 12.40
CA HIS A 22 6.93 5.01 12.90
C HIS A 22 6.31 3.78 13.59
N GLY A 23 6.64 2.59 13.11
CA GLY A 23 6.10 1.33 13.63
C GLY A 23 4.88 0.79 12.89
N ASP A 24 4.42 1.47 11.83
CA ASP A 24 3.40 0.91 10.94
C ASP A 24 4.01 -0.15 10.02
N ASP A 25 3.27 -1.24 9.82
CA ASP A 25 3.64 -2.35 8.95
C ASP A 25 2.89 -2.28 7.62
N LEU A 26 3.57 -2.74 6.57
CA LEU A 26 2.97 -3.00 5.25
C LEU A 26 3.37 -4.39 4.77
N VAL A 27 2.53 -5.00 3.94
CA VAL A 27 2.79 -6.31 3.35
C VAL A 27 2.76 -6.22 1.83
N ILE A 28 3.81 -6.73 1.18
CA ILE A 28 3.82 -6.96 -0.27
C ILE A 28 3.42 -8.41 -0.48
N THR A 29 2.39 -8.64 -1.28
CA THR A 29 1.78 -9.95 -1.45
C THR A 29 1.86 -10.41 -2.90
N ASP A 30 1.86 -11.72 -3.11
CA ASP A 30 1.72 -12.31 -4.44
C ASP A 30 0.23 -12.39 -4.86
N THR A 31 -0.03 -13.04 -5.98
CA THR A 31 -1.38 -13.25 -6.50
C THR A 31 -2.17 -14.35 -5.78
N ASN A 32 -1.53 -15.15 -4.93
CA ASN A 32 -2.16 -16.26 -4.21
C ASN A 32 -2.65 -15.84 -2.82
N PHE A 33 -2.10 -14.76 -2.27
CA PHE A 33 -2.53 -14.19 -1.00
C PHE A 33 -3.94 -13.59 -1.11
N PRO A 34 -4.82 -13.78 -0.11
CA PRO A 34 -6.18 -13.22 -0.12
C PRO A 34 -6.20 -11.72 0.22
N ALA A 35 -5.57 -10.90 -0.62
CA ALA A 35 -5.33 -9.48 -0.34
C ALA A 35 -6.63 -8.65 -0.19
N ASP A 36 -7.68 -8.97 -0.96
CA ASP A 36 -8.96 -8.26 -0.87
C ASP A 36 -9.61 -8.39 0.52
N SER A 37 -9.68 -9.60 1.09
CA SER A 37 -10.30 -9.80 2.41
C SER A 37 -9.42 -9.29 3.54
N VAL A 38 -8.10 -9.48 3.45
CA VAL A 38 -7.15 -9.03 4.48
C VAL A 38 -7.03 -7.50 4.51
N SER A 39 -7.02 -6.83 3.35
CA SER A 39 -6.89 -5.36 3.29
C SER A 39 -8.03 -4.63 4.01
N ARG A 40 -9.23 -5.23 4.09
CA ARG A 40 -10.38 -4.69 4.85
C ARG A 40 -10.14 -4.63 6.36
N GLN A 41 -9.17 -5.38 6.87
CA GLN A 41 -8.75 -5.36 8.27
C GLN A 41 -7.55 -4.42 8.51
N SER A 42 -6.96 -3.88 7.44
CA SER A 42 -5.88 -2.88 7.54
C SER A 42 -6.45 -1.49 7.81
N VAL A 43 -5.57 -0.56 8.21
CA VAL A 43 -5.93 0.85 8.48
C VAL A 43 -6.60 1.52 7.28
N LEU A 44 -6.20 1.17 6.05
CA LEU A 44 -6.74 1.77 4.83
C LEU A 44 -8.04 1.09 4.35
N GLY A 45 -8.35 -0.10 4.86
CA GLY A 45 -9.62 -0.80 4.62
C GLY A 45 -9.89 -1.23 3.17
N ARG A 46 -8.92 -1.10 2.25
CA ARG A 46 -9.07 -1.43 0.83
C ARG A 46 -7.76 -1.90 0.19
N LEU A 47 -7.88 -2.67 -0.89
CA LEU A 47 -6.76 -3.08 -1.76
C LEU A 47 -6.33 -1.92 -2.68
N MET A 48 -5.03 -1.85 -3.00
CA MET A 48 -4.38 -0.79 -3.79
C MET A 48 -3.54 -1.35 -4.93
#